data_AF-A0A1Y3NNN1-F1
#
_entry.id   AF-A0A1Y3NNN1-F1
#
_cell.length_a   1.000
_cell.length_b   1.000
_cell.length_c   1.000
_cell.angle_alpha   90.00
_cell.angle_beta   90.00
_cell.angle_gamma   90.00
#
_symmetry.space_group_name_H-M   'P 1'
#
loop_
_entity.id
_entity.type
_entity.pdbx_description
1 polymer ?
#
loop_
_entity_poly.entity_id
_entity_poly.type
_entity_poly.pdbx_seq_one_letter_code
_entity_poly.pdbx_strand_id
1 'polypeptide(L)'
;MLDIVESGGGGGGGVEDLIYFLEKNNFTLEEWVKKQEEEEEGSFDLLIYAIENSASLDIINFIIKQGGYKTLNYSFYDYRATPPVNNNGHSHAFCYGVYKVPLFSAIAAHNFEVANLLLKNKADINYIIDSFYVLRPGFVKDYYFGDVIDYLHLFNSLTVDNLKFILHKGFNMRIINSGGMIPQFISYPDEHKTALLEMIFKYFIYDNRDSFYQEAYSKENDRLIQVFLNYDGSEPDILFNRINRYSKVVKS
;
A
#
# COMPACT_ATOMS: atom_id res chain seq x y z
N MET A 1 -17.02 2.25 -21.35
CA MET A 1 -16.54 3.34 -20.48
C MET A 1 -15.22 3.92 -21.00
N LEU A 2 -14.26 3.08 -21.40
CA LEU A 2 -13.01 3.50 -22.06
C LEU A 2 -13.24 4.41 -23.29
N ASP A 3 -14.25 4.15 -24.11
CA ASP A 3 -14.54 5.02 -25.27
C ASP A 3 -15.22 6.36 -24.91
N ILE A 4 -15.84 6.50 -23.73
CA ILE A 4 -16.50 7.77 -23.34
C ILE A 4 -15.46 8.79 -22.83
N VAL A 5 -14.32 8.31 -22.35
CA VAL A 5 -13.18 9.16 -21.97
C VAL A 5 -12.31 9.49 -23.18
N GLU A 6 -12.28 8.63 -24.22
CA GLU A 6 -11.36 8.78 -25.35
C GLU A 6 -11.98 9.34 -26.66
N SER A 7 -13.30 9.28 -26.86
CA SER A 7 -13.92 9.60 -28.17
C SER A 7 -14.48 11.03 -28.38
N GLY A 8 -14.29 11.96 -27.45
CA GLY A 8 -14.78 13.34 -27.57
C GLY A 8 -13.69 14.38 -27.42
N GLY A 9 -13.29 15.02 -28.52
CA GLY A 9 -12.23 16.04 -28.52
C GLY A 9 -12.43 17.15 -27.48
N GLY A 10 -11.42 17.37 -26.64
CA GLY A 10 -11.17 18.60 -25.89
C GLY A 10 -12.15 19.00 -24.77
N GLY A 11 -13.29 18.32 -24.63
CA GLY A 11 -14.20 18.48 -23.48
C GLY A 11 -13.77 17.55 -22.36
N GLY A 12 -13.22 18.09 -21.27
CA GLY A 12 -12.71 17.30 -20.16
C GLY A 12 -13.83 16.47 -19.53
N GLY A 13 -13.63 15.14 -19.51
CA GLY A 13 -14.53 14.17 -18.86
C GLY A 13 -14.81 14.56 -17.42
N GLY A 14 -15.93 15.27 -17.21
CA GLY A 14 -16.34 15.86 -15.94
C GLY A 14 -17.40 15.04 -15.23
N VAL A 15 -17.87 15.54 -14.08
CA VAL A 15 -19.00 14.94 -13.36
C VAL A 15 -20.27 14.99 -14.23
N GLU A 16 -20.43 16.06 -15.01
CA GLU A 16 -21.54 16.30 -15.92
C GLU A 16 -21.62 15.24 -17.02
N ASP A 17 -20.49 14.79 -17.57
CA ASP A 17 -20.46 13.74 -18.60
C ASP A 17 -20.86 12.39 -18.03
N LEU A 18 -20.43 12.08 -16.81
CA LEU A 18 -20.84 10.87 -16.09
C LEU A 18 -22.35 10.90 -15.79
N ILE A 19 -22.88 12.04 -15.33
CA ILE A 19 -24.33 12.22 -15.11
C ILE A 19 -25.10 12.03 -16.42
N TYR A 20 -24.69 12.70 -17.50
CA TYR A 20 -25.32 12.56 -18.80
C TYR A 20 -25.33 11.12 -19.31
N PHE A 21 -24.22 10.39 -19.11
CA PHE A 21 -24.15 8.97 -19.44
C PHE A 21 -25.17 8.14 -18.65
N LEU A 22 -25.27 8.36 -17.33
CA LEU A 22 -26.21 7.66 -16.47
C LEU A 22 -27.66 7.92 -16.88
N GLU A 23 -28.01 9.19 -17.11
CA GLU A 23 -29.35 9.61 -17.56
C GLU A 23 -29.73 9.00 -18.91
N LYS A 24 -28.83 9.05 -19.89
CA LYS A 24 -29.06 8.51 -21.23
C LYS A 24 -29.33 7.01 -21.21
N ASN A 25 -28.75 6.28 -20.26
CA ASN A 25 -28.94 4.84 -20.12
C ASN A 25 -30.01 4.46 -19.10
N ASN A 26 -30.68 5.44 -18.47
CA ASN A 26 -31.73 5.22 -17.48
C ASN A 26 -31.29 4.34 -16.30
N PHE A 27 -30.11 4.61 -15.76
CA PHE A 27 -29.60 4.01 -14.52
C PHE A 27 -29.11 5.08 -13.55
N THR A 28 -29.29 4.87 -12.25
CA THR A 28 -28.53 5.56 -11.21
C THR A 28 -27.11 5.02 -11.13
N LEU A 29 -26.19 5.75 -10.48
CA LEU A 29 -24.82 5.28 -10.30
C LEU A 29 -24.77 3.99 -9.44
N GLU A 30 -25.56 3.93 -8.37
CA GLU A 30 -25.66 2.74 -7.52
C GLU A 30 -26.16 1.51 -8.30
N GLU A 31 -27.21 1.65 -9.11
CA GLU A 31 -27.70 0.56 -9.96
C GLU A 31 -26.63 0.09 -10.95
N TRP A 32 -25.87 1.03 -11.52
CA TRP A 32 -24.80 0.70 -12.44
C TRP A 32 -23.64 -0.02 -11.76
N VAL A 33 -23.17 0.47 -10.61
CA VAL A 33 -22.13 -0.18 -9.80
C VAL A 33 -22.55 -1.60 -9.43
N LYS A 34 -23.77 -1.76 -8.91
CA LYS A 34 -24.32 -3.07 -8.54
C LYS A 34 -24.42 -4.01 -9.73
N LYS A 35 -24.85 -3.52 -10.89
CA LYS A 35 -24.91 -4.30 -12.12
C LYS A 35 -23.52 -4.79 -12.54
N GLN A 36 -22.48 -3.96 -12.42
CA GLN A 36 -21.10 -4.36 -12.74
C GLN A 36 -20.52 -5.36 -11.72
N GLU A 37 -21.00 -5.38 -10.48
CA GLU A 37 -20.65 -6.41 -9.50
C GLU A 37 -21.32 -7.77 -9.82
N GLU A 38 -22.52 -7.76 -10.40
CA GLU A 38 -23.32 -8.96 -10.71
C GLU A 38 -22.99 -9.62 -12.07
N GLU A 39 -22.48 -8.87 -13.06
CA GLU A 39 -22.12 -9.40 -14.38
C GLU A 39 -20.74 -10.12 -14.33
N GLU A 40 -20.77 -11.41 -14.02
CA GLU A 40 -19.62 -12.32 -13.86
C GLU A 40 -18.79 -12.54 -15.14
N GLU A 41 -17.63 -11.86 -15.27
CA GLU A 41 -16.38 -12.47 -15.81
C GLU A 41 -15.11 -11.65 -15.44
N GLY A 42 -15.16 -11.02 -14.27
CA GLY A 42 -14.15 -10.07 -13.81
C GLY A 42 -14.88 -8.86 -13.31
N SER A 43 -15.27 -8.90 -12.02
CA SER A 43 -15.87 -7.78 -11.32
C SER A 43 -15.09 -6.50 -11.67
N PHE A 44 -15.76 -5.38 -11.90
CA PHE A 44 -15.13 -4.09 -12.16
C PHE A 44 -15.46 -3.15 -11.00
N ASP A 45 -14.44 -2.61 -10.33
CA ASP A 45 -14.65 -1.60 -9.29
C ASP A 45 -14.45 -0.19 -9.85
N LEU A 46 -15.55 0.56 -9.96
CA LEU A 46 -15.55 1.91 -10.52
C LEU A 46 -14.69 2.89 -9.72
N LEU A 47 -14.79 2.85 -8.39
CA LEU A 47 -14.10 3.79 -7.53
C LEU A 47 -12.58 3.58 -7.64
N ILE A 48 -12.13 2.35 -7.50
CA ILE A 48 -10.72 1.99 -7.64
C ILE A 48 -10.23 2.32 -9.05
N TYR A 49 -10.99 1.99 -10.09
CA TYR A 49 -10.63 2.32 -11.47
C TYR A 49 -10.46 3.83 -11.67
N ALA A 50 -11.40 4.64 -11.17
CA ALA A 50 -11.33 6.09 -11.29
C ALA A 50 -10.11 6.66 -10.54
N ILE A 51 -9.78 6.12 -9.37
CA ILE A 51 -8.58 6.49 -8.60
C ILE A 51 -7.31 6.19 -9.39
N GLU A 52 -7.17 4.97 -9.90
CA GLU A 52 -5.97 4.52 -10.63
C GLU A 52 -5.78 5.23 -11.97
N ASN A 53 -6.86 5.74 -12.57
CA ASN A 53 -6.83 6.53 -13.80
C ASN A 53 -6.87 8.04 -13.55
N SER A 54 -6.53 8.48 -12.34
CA SER A 54 -6.37 9.91 -12.00
C SER A 54 -7.61 10.76 -12.30
N ALA A 55 -8.81 10.20 -12.09
CA ALA A 55 -10.05 10.98 -12.19
C ALA A 55 -10.02 12.17 -11.22
N SER A 56 -10.72 13.25 -11.58
CA SER A 56 -10.75 14.46 -10.76
C SER A 56 -11.33 14.18 -9.36
N LEU A 57 -10.91 14.98 -8.37
CA LEU A 57 -11.41 14.85 -7.01
C LEU A 57 -12.94 14.93 -6.93
N ASP A 58 -13.56 15.73 -7.81
CA ASP A 58 -15.02 15.87 -7.91
C ASP A 58 -15.70 14.60 -8.41
N ILE A 59 -15.12 13.92 -9.42
CA ILE A 59 -15.62 12.62 -9.90
C ILE A 59 -15.51 11.58 -8.80
N ILE A 60 -14.36 11.49 -8.11
CA ILE A 60 -14.18 10.54 -7.00
C ILE A 60 -15.19 10.82 -5.88
N ASN A 61 -15.37 12.08 -5.51
CA ASN A 61 -16.34 12.49 -4.48
C ASN A 61 -17.79 12.20 -4.90
N PHE A 62 -18.12 12.37 -6.18
CA PHE A 62 -19.42 12.01 -6.73
C PHE A 62 -19.65 10.50 -6.65
N ILE A 63 -18.67 9.69 -7.07
CA ILE A 63 -18.75 8.22 -7.01
C ILE A 63 -18.94 7.73 -5.57
N ILE A 64 -18.17 8.25 -4.61
CA ILE A 64 -18.31 7.87 -3.19
C ILE A 64 -19.72 8.17 -2.66
N LYS A 65 -20.30 9.32 -3.04
CA LYS A 65 -21.61 9.76 -2.53
C LYS A 65 -22.80 9.07 -3.19
N GLN A 66 -22.70 8.79 -4.49
CA GLN A 66 -23.82 8.29 -5.29
C GLN A 66 -23.72 6.81 -5.64
N GLY A 67 -22.56 6.18 -5.42
CA GLY A 67 -22.30 4.79 -5.81
C GLY A 67 -22.84 3.73 -4.84
N GLY A 68 -23.49 4.12 -3.74
CA GLY A 68 -24.10 3.17 -2.80
C GLY A 68 -23.12 2.35 -1.94
N TYR A 69 -21.84 2.75 -1.87
CA TYR A 69 -20.83 2.04 -1.08
C TYR A 69 -21.18 2.01 0.42
N LYS A 70 -21.35 0.81 0.98
CA LYS A 70 -21.61 0.62 2.43
C LYS A 70 -20.42 1.01 3.30
N THR A 71 -19.21 0.82 2.77
CA THR A 71 -17.93 1.11 3.41
C THR A 71 -16.87 1.33 2.32
N LEU A 72 -15.80 2.05 2.66
CA LEU A 72 -14.61 2.19 1.83
C LEU A 72 -13.49 1.21 2.25
N ASN A 73 -13.75 0.38 3.25
CA ASN A 73 -12.85 -0.63 3.81
C ASN A 73 -13.17 -1.99 3.19
N TYR A 74 -12.92 -2.12 1.90
CA TYR A 74 -13.13 -3.35 1.16
C TYR A 74 -11.94 -3.63 0.26
N SER A 75 -11.74 -4.91 -0.05
CA SER A 75 -10.75 -5.39 -1.01
C SER A 75 -11.46 -5.98 -2.21
N PHE A 76 -11.00 -5.62 -3.40
CA PHE A 76 -11.55 -6.08 -4.67
C PHE A 76 -10.50 -6.88 -5.42
N TYR A 77 -10.83 -8.09 -5.88
CA TYR A 77 -9.89 -8.94 -6.61
C TYR A 77 -9.95 -8.66 -8.11
N ASP A 78 -8.88 -8.11 -8.71
CA ASP A 78 -8.81 -7.86 -10.15
C ASP A 78 -8.30 -9.11 -10.90
N TYR A 79 -9.22 -9.94 -11.40
CA TYR A 79 -8.89 -11.15 -12.16
C TYR A 79 -8.11 -10.87 -13.46
N ARG A 80 -8.17 -9.66 -14.00
CA ARG A 80 -7.49 -9.28 -15.25
C ARG A 80 -6.01 -8.98 -15.03
N ALA A 81 -5.63 -8.64 -13.80
CA ALA A 81 -4.27 -8.27 -13.46
C ALA A 81 -3.41 -9.48 -13.04
N THR A 82 -3.95 -10.71 -13.14
CA THR A 82 -3.19 -11.93 -12.92
C THR A 82 -2.10 -12.05 -13.99
N PRO A 83 -0.80 -12.08 -13.63
CA PRO A 83 0.25 -12.20 -14.63
C PRO A 83 0.07 -13.53 -15.38
N PRO A 84 0.34 -13.58 -16.70
CA PRO A 84 0.23 -14.79 -17.48
C PRO A 84 1.10 -15.89 -16.86
N VAL A 85 0.50 -17.06 -16.66
CA VAL A 85 1.23 -18.25 -16.23
C VAL A 85 2.31 -18.54 -17.28
N ASN A 86 3.58 -18.57 -16.88
CA ASN A 86 4.63 -19.01 -17.77
C ASN A 86 4.46 -20.52 -18.06
N ASN A 87 4.65 -20.93 -19.32
CA ASN A 87 4.39 -22.30 -19.80
C ASN A 87 5.26 -23.40 -19.17
N ASN A 88 6.16 -23.06 -18.25
CA ASN A 88 7.10 -24.00 -17.65
C ASN A 88 6.52 -24.76 -16.44
N GLY A 89 5.23 -24.60 -16.12
CA GLY A 89 4.57 -25.26 -14.97
C GLY A 89 5.06 -24.79 -13.59
N HIS A 90 6.15 -24.03 -13.55
CA HIS A 90 6.64 -23.29 -12.41
C HIS A 90 6.17 -21.84 -12.54
N SER A 91 4.94 -21.55 -12.11
CA SER A 91 4.56 -20.16 -11.86
C SER A 91 5.45 -19.64 -10.74
N HIS A 92 6.57 -19.01 -11.10
CA HIS A 92 7.37 -18.26 -10.15
C HIS A 92 6.63 -17.02 -9.64
N ALA A 93 5.57 -16.61 -10.34
CA ALA A 93 4.55 -15.76 -9.78
C ALA A 93 3.68 -16.61 -8.85
N PHE A 94 4.02 -16.63 -7.57
CA PHE A 94 3.00 -16.71 -6.53
C PHE A 94 2.11 -15.48 -6.76
N CYS A 95 1.07 -15.65 -7.57
CA CYS A 95 0.09 -14.62 -7.90
C CYS A 95 -0.72 -14.36 -6.63
N TYR A 96 -0.12 -13.63 -5.69
CA TYR A 96 -0.84 -12.88 -4.70
C TYR A 96 -1.82 -12.02 -5.50
N GLY A 97 -3.09 -12.41 -5.46
CA GLY A 97 -4.16 -11.77 -6.22
C GLY A 97 -4.07 -10.26 -6.15
N VAL A 98 -4.43 -9.59 -7.24
CA VAL A 98 -4.41 -8.12 -7.33
C VAL A 98 -5.62 -7.59 -6.56
N TYR A 99 -5.64 -7.86 -5.26
CA TYR A 99 -6.57 -7.26 -4.32
C TYR A 99 -6.26 -5.79 -4.27
N LYS A 100 -7.18 -4.96 -4.73
CA LYS A 100 -7.08 -3.51 -4.65
C LYS A 100 -7.97 -3.02 -3.54
N VAL A 101 -7.55 -1.94 -2.89
CA VAL A 101 -8.31 -1.26 -1.83
C VAL A 101 -8.34 0.22 -2.22
N PRO A 102 -9.49 0.92 -2.18
CA PRO A 102 -9.57 2.30 -2.63
C PRO A 102 -8.52 3.21 -2.01
N LEU A 103 -8.34 3.12 -0.69
CA LEU A 103 -7.34 3.91 0.04
C LEU A 103 -5.91 3.55 -0.37
N PHE A 104 -5.63 2.27 -0.58
CA PHE A 104 -4.28 1.81 -0.91
C PHE A 104 -3.91 2.21 -2.34
N SER A 105 -4.84 2.08 -3.29
CA SER A 105 -4.66 2.55 -4.67
C SER A 105 -4.42 4.07 -4.73
N ALA A 106 -5.14 4.86 -3.92
CA ALA A 106 -4.92 6.31 -3.87
C ALA A 106 -3.52 6.67 -3.34
N ILE A 107 -3.04 5.98 -2.32
CA ILE A 107 -1.70 6.19 -1.76
C ILE A 107 -0.63 5.70 -2.75
N ALA A 108 -0.83 4.54 -3.39
CA ALA A 108 0.10 4.00 -4.40
C ALA A 108 0.27 4.96 -5.58
N ALA A 109 -0.82 5.61 -6.01
CA ALA A 109 -0.82 6.63 -7.05
C ALA A 109 -0.28 8.01 -6.60
N HIS A 110 0.25 8.13 -5.37
CA HIS A 110 0.68 9.41 -4.77
C HIS A 110 -0.40 10.50 -4.74
N ASN A 111 -1.68 10.12 -4.83
CA ASN A 111 -2.80 11.05 -4.82
C ASN A 111 -3.30 11.27 -3.39
N PHE A 112 -2.52 12.03 -2.62
CA PHE A 112 -2.82 12.29 -1.20
C PHE A 112 -4.11 13.10 -0.99
N GLU A 113 -4.56 13.87 -1.98
CA GLU A 113 -5.85 14.57 -1.92
C GLU A 113 -7.02 13.58 -1.92
N VAL A 114 -6.99 12.62 -2.84
CA VAL A 114 -7.98 11.53 -2.88
C VAL A 114 -7.85 10.64 -1.64
N ALA A 115 -6.64 10.30 -1.18
CA ALA A 115 -6.45 9.53 0.05
C ALA A 115 -7.06 10.25 1.27
N ASN A 116 -6.85 11.57 1.38
CA ASN A 116 -7.50 12.39 2.42
C ASN A 116 -9.02 12.40 2.31
N LEU A 117 -9.57 12.46 1.08
CA LEU A 117 -11.01 12.37 0.84
C LEU A 117 -11.57 11.01 1.31
N LEU A 118 -10.88 9.90 1.01
CA LEU A 118 -11.27 8.56 1.44
C LEU A 118 -11.24 8.43 2.97
N LEU A 119 -10.17 8.88 3.63
CA LEU A 119 -10.06 8.90 5.09
C LEU A 119 -11.17 9.75 5.74
N LYS A 120 -11.49 10.92 5.16
CA LYS A 120 -12.61 11.77 5.61
C LYS A 120 -13.96 11.06 5.49
N ASN A 121 -14.10 10.18 4.50
CA ASN A 121 -15.26 9.30 4.32
C ASN A 121 -15.10 7.94 5.05
N LYS A 122 -14.33 7.91 6.14
CA LYS A 122 -14.18 6.78 7.07
C LYS A 122 -13.48 5.54 6.50
N ALA A 123 -12.68 5.70 5.44
CA ALA A 123 -11.68 4.68 5.11
C ALA A 123 -10.69 4.55 6.27
N ASP A 124 -10.24 3.33 6.55
CA ASP A 124 -9.35 2.98 7.66
C ASP A 124 -7.93 2.80 7.15
N ILE A 125 -7.00 3.60 7.67
CA ILE A 125 -5.57 3.49 7.34
C ILE A 125 -4.98 2.15 7.82
N ASN A 126 -5.61 1.51 8.81
CA ASN A 126 -5.23 0.22 9.37
C ASN A 126 -6.04 -0.94 8.80
N TYR A 127 -6.76 -0.73 7.70
CA TYR A 127 -7.48 -1.81 7.03
C TYR A 127 -6.51 -2.96 6.68
N ILE A 128 -6.96 -4.19 6.87
CA ILE A 128 -6.19 -5.41 6.55
C ILE A 128 -7.00 -6.20 5.51
N ILE A 129 -6.32 -6.62 4.44
CA ILE A 129 -6.93 -7.48 3.44
C ILE A 129 -6.98 -8.92 3.99
N ASP A 130 -8.12 -9.30 4.57
CA ASP A 130 -8.30 -10.62 5.20
C ASP A 130 -8.21 -11.81 4.22
N SER A 131 -8.51 -11.59 2.94
CA SER A 131 -8.61 -12.66 1.93
C SER A 131 -7.28 -13.10 1.32
N PHE A 132 -6.16 -12.50 1.74
CA PHE A 132 -4.84 -12.80 1.16
C PHE A 132 -4.42 -14.27 1.32
N TYR A 133 -4.89 -14.94 2.38
CA TYR A 133 -4.50 -16.31 2.73
C TYR A 133 -5.24 -17.39 1.93
N VAL A 134 -6.28 -17.03 1.18
CA VAL A 134 -7.16 -18.01 0.50
C VAL A 134 -6.45 -18.69 -0.67
N LEU A 135 -5.33 -18.16 -1.16
CA LEU A 135 -4.67 -18.64 -2.38
C LEU A 135 -3.61 -19.73 -2.16
N ARG A 136 -3.29 -20.14 -0.91
CA ARG A 136 -2.37 -21.26 -0.64
C ARG A 136 -2.91 -22.22 0.41
N PRO A 137 -3.33 -23.44 0.01
CA PRO A 137 -3.49 -24.54 0.95
C PRO A 137 -2.18 -24.77 1.73
N GLY A 138 -2.20 -24.62 3.05
CA GLY A 138 -1.05 -24.83 3.94
C GLY A 138 -0.24 -23.59 4.33
N PHE A 139 -0.65 -22.37 3.92
CA PHE A 139 -0.06 -21.15 4.49
C PHE A 139 -0.60 -20.93 5.91
N VAL A 140 0.29 -20.87 6.90
CA VAL A 140 -0.09 -20.59 8.28
C VAL A 140 -0.38 -19.09 8.40
N LYS A 141 -1.53 -18.74 9.00
CA LYS A 141 -2.02 -17.35 9.20
C LYS A 141 -1.16 -16.54 10.19
N ASP A 142 0.06 -16.98 10.50
CA ASP A 142 0.89 -16.40 11.56
C ASP A 142 1.54 -15.07 11.15
N TYR A 143 1.44 -14.70 9.87
CA TYR A 143 1.86 -13.40 9.35
C TYR A 143 0.65 -12.54 9.09
N TYR A 144 0.58 -11.36 9.71
CA TYR A 144 -0.33 -10.28 9.33
C TYR A 144 0.19 -9.66 8.04
N PHE A 145 -0.16 -10.25 6.91
CA PHE A 145 0.05 -9.68 5.58
C PHE A 145 -1.21 -8.96 5.12
N GLY A 146 -1.05 -7.88 4.37
CA GLY A 146 -2.14 -7.21 3.66
C GLY A 146 -2.57 -5.88 4.26
N ASP A 147 -1.72 -5.25 5.06
CA ASP A 147 -1.85 -3.82 5.38
C ASP A 147 -1.39 -2.95 4.19
N VAL A 148 -1.55 -1.63 4.35
CA VAL A 148 -1.18 -0.66 3.31
C VAL A 148 0.32 -0.65 2.99
N ILE A 149 1.19 -0.92 3.97
CA ILE A 149 2.63 -0.90 3.78
C ILE A 149 3.07 -2.15 2.99
N ASP A 150 2.56 -3.32 3.37
CA ASP A 150 2.76 -4.57 2.63
C ASP A 150 2.26 -4.46 1.20
N TYR A 151 1.05 -3.90 1.02
CA TYR A 151 0.46 -3.65 -0.29
C TYR A 151 1.39 -2.80 -1.15
N LEU A 152 1.81 -1.63 -0.66
CA LEU A 152 2.68 -0.74 -1.41
C LEU A 152 4.04 -1.37 -1.71
N HIS A 153 4.59 -2.16 -0.79
CA HIS A 153 5.85 -2.86 -1.02
C HIS A 153 5.72 -3.89 -2.15
N LEU A 154 4.66 -4.70 -2.13
CA LEU A 154 4.37 -5.71 -3.15
C LEU A 154 4.25 -5.10 -4.55
N PHE A 155 3.63 -3.92 -4.67
CA PHE A 155 3.45 -3.20 -5.93
C PHE A 155 4.59 -2.21 -6.24
N ASN A 156 5.75 -2.32 -5.58
CA ASN A 156 6.91 -1.42 -5.76
C ASN A 156 6.56 0.08 -5.65
N SER A 157 5.53 0.40 -4.88
CA SER A 157 4.98 1.75 -4.69
C SER A 157 5.22 2.29 -3.27
N LEU A 158 5.95 1.55 -2.43
CA LEU A 158 6.32 2.00 -1.09
C LEU A 158 7.46 3.01 -1.17
N THR A 159 7.12 4.29 -1.14
CA THR A 159 8.06 5.42 -1.13
C THR A 159 8.14 6.06 0.25
N VAL A 160 9.18 6.87 0.46
CA VAL A 160 9.33 7.66 1.70
C VAL A 160 8.14 8.59 1.93
N ASP A 161 7.60 9.20 0.87
CA ASP A 161 6.45 10.09 0.96
C ASP A 161 5.16 9.34 1.30
N ASN A 162 4.92 8.18 0.67
CA ASN A 162 3.77 7.34 0.97
C ASN A 162 3.81 6.85 2.43
N LEU A 163 4.98 6.38 2.87
CA LEU A 163 5.19 5.96 4.25
C LEU A 163 4.96 7.13 5.21
N LYS A 164 5.55 8.31 4.96
CA LYS A 164 5.36 9.50 5.78
C LYS A 164 3.88 9.89 5.87
N PHE A 165 3.13 9.82 4.77
CA PHE A 165 1.69 10.04 4.76
C PHE A 165 0.97 9.04 5.67
N ILE A 166 1.21 7.74 5.48
CA ILE A 166 0.60 6.65 6.28
C ILE A 166 0.84 6.86 7.78
N LEU A 167 2.08 7.12 8.17
CA LEU A 167 2.46 7.34 9.57
C LEU A 167 1.75 8.56 10.18
N HIS A 168 1.66 9.67 9.44
CA HIS A 168 0.94 10.86 9.88
C HIS A 168 -0.58 10.67 10.02
N LYS A 169 -1.15 9.65 9.37
CA LYS A 169 -2.59 9.36 9.44
C LYS A 169 -2.98 8.40 10.56
N GLY A 170 -2.04 8.06 11.45
CA GLY A 170 -2.32 7.26 12.63
C GLY A 170 -2.27 5.76 12.38
N PHE A 171 -1.41 5.33 11.44
CA PHE A 171 -1.15 3.92 11.22
C PHE A 171 -0.57 3.23 12.47
N ASN A 172 -1.07 2.02 12.74
CA ASN A 172 -0.71 1.22 13.91
C ASN A 172 0.62 0.49 13.67
N MET A 173 1.70 1.12 14.11
CA MET A 173 3.06 0.61 13.98
C MET A 173 3.32 -0.74 14.64
N ARG A 174 2.46 -1.21 15.55
CA ARG A 174 2.60 -2.55 16.15
C ARG A 174 2.54 -3.65 15.09
N ILE A 175 1.84 -3.40 13.97
CA ILE A 175 1.68 -4.32 12.85
C ILE A 175 3.02 -4.54 12.13
N ILE A 176 3.80 -3.47 11.92
CA ILE A 176 5.12 -3.55 11.26
C ILE A 176 6.12 -4.35 12.11
N ASN A 177 6.03 -4.24 13.44
CA ASN A 177 7.02 -4.78 14.37
C ASN A 177 6.92 -6.31 14.56
N SER A 178 5.77 -6.92 14.29
CA SER A 178 5.50 -8.33 14.62
C SER A 178 6.13 -9.38 13.69
N GLY A 179 7.01 -9.00 12.77
CA GLY A 179 7.78 -9.96 11.96
C GLY A 179 7.83 -9.70 10.45
N GLY A 180 7.18 -8.64 9.96
CA GLY A 180 7.04 -8.34 8.53
C GLY A 180 8.30 -7.74 7.89
N MET A 181 8.28 -6.43 7.71
CA MET A 181 9.08 -5.73 6.71
C MET A 181 10.47 -5.29 7.20
N ILE A 182 10.61 -4.92 8.48
CA ILE A 182 11.89 -4.43 9.03
C ILE A 182 12.99 -5.49 8.87
N PRO A 183 12.81 -6.76 9.29
CA PRO A 183 13.85 -7.78 9.08
C PRO A 183 14.22 -7.95 7.60
N GLN A 184 13.25 -7.90 6.68
CA GLN A 184 13.51 -8.01 5.24
C GLN A 184 14.35 -6.84 4.71
N PHE A 185 14.06 -5.62 5.16
CA PHE A 185 14.82 -4.42 4.77
C PHE A 185 16.26 -4.46 5.27
N ILE A 186 16.49 -5.07 6.44
CA ILE A 186 17.81 -5.24 7.02
C ILE A 186 18.59 -6.37 6.34
N SER A 187 17.92 -7.48 6.01
CA SER A 187 18.55 -8.63 5.34
C SER A 187 18.93 -8.34 3.88
N TYR A 188 18.21 -7.45 3.20
CA TYR A 188 18.48 -7.09 1.80
C TYR A 188 18.47 -5.58 1.60
N PRO A 189 19.41 -4.86 2.23
CA PRO A 189 19.38 -3.42 2.26
C PRO A 189 19.79 -2.83 0.90
N ASP A 190 19.15 -1.73 0.55
CA ASP A 190 19.54 -0.81 -0.52
C ASP A 190 19.29 0.62 -0.02
N GLU A 191 19.68 1.64 -0.79
CA GLU A 191 19.50 3.04 -0.38
C GLU A 191 18.04 3.38 -0.08
N HIS A 192 17.11 2.83 -0.87
CA HIS A 192 15.69 3.07 -0.73
C HIS A 192 15.13 2.48 0.57
N LYS A 193 15.40 1.20 0.83
CA LYS A 193 15.02 0.51 2.07
C LYS A 193 15.66 1.14 3.29
N THR A 194 16.90 1.61 3.18
CA THR A 194 17.58 2.33 4.26
C THR A 194 16.85 3.63 4.59
N ALA A 195 16.40 4.39 3.58
CA ALA A 195 15.60 5.59 3.78
C ALA A 195 14.21 5.28 4.38
N LEU A 196 13.58 4.18 3.99
CA LEU A 196 12.32 3.72 4.60
C LEU A 196 12.51 3.35 6.07
N LEU A 197 13.56 2.61 6.42
CA LEU A 197 13.90 2.27 7.81
C LEU A 197 14.16 3.52 8.65
N GLU A 198 14.93 4.47 8.11
CA GLU A 198 15.18 5.75 8.77
C GLU A 198 13.85 6.49 9.04
N MET A 199 12.93 6.51 8.08
CA MET A 199 11.61 7.09 8.26
C MET A 199 10.81 6.37 9.35
N ILE A 200 10.81 5.03 9.38
CA ILE A 200 10.14 4.23 10.41
C ILE A 200 10.67 4.60 11.81
N PHE A 201 11.99 4.60 11.99
CA PHE A 201 12.60 4.85 13.30
C PHE A 201 12.52 6.32 13.73
N LYS A 202 12.41 7.26 12.80
CA LYS A 202 12.15 8.66 13.14
C LYS A 202 10.79 8.86 13.82
N TYR A 203 9.79 8.09 13.42
CA TYR A 203 8.44 8.17 13.99
C TYR A 203 8.27 7.36 15.27
N PHE A 204 9.20 6.45 15.57
CA PHE A 204 9.09 5.57 16.71
C PHE A 204 10.46 5.26 17.31
N ILE A 205 10.61 5.53 18.60
CA ILE A 205 11.78 5.09 19.37
C ILE A 205 11.75 3.56 19.41
N TYR A 206 12.61 2.94 18.62
CA TYR A 206 12.65 1.50 18.46
C TYR A 206 13.75 0.93 19.37
N ASP A 207 13.38 -0.05 20.19
CA ASP A 207 14.36 -0.89 20.89
C ASP A 207 15.00 -1.81 19.86
N ASN A 208 16.06 -1.30 19.23
CA ASN A 208 16.79 -2.02 18.20
C ASN A 208 17.36 -3.29 18.81
N ARG A 209 17.08 -4.44 18.19
CA ARG A 209 17.66 -5.71 18.64
C ARG A 209 19.13 -5.73 18.26
N ASP A 210 20.01 -6.27 19.12
CA ASP A 210 21.44 -6.41 18.79
C ASP A 210 21.63 -7.21 17.49
N SER A 211 20.71 -8.14 17.18
CA SER A 211 20.70 -8.89 15.91
C SER A 211 20.60 -8.00 14.67
N PHE A 212 19.96 -6.84 14.73
CA PHE A 212 19.87 -5.90 13.60
C PHE A 212 21.22 -5.24 13.34
N TYR A 213 21.93 -4.82 14.40
CA TYR A 213 23.29 -4.33 14.26
C TYR A 213 24.24 -5.38 13.71
N GLN A 214 24.15 -6.62 14.20
CA GLN A 214 24.96 -7.73 13.70
C GLN A 214 24.74 -7.99 12.21
N GLU A 215 23.48 -7.98 11.76
CA GLU A 215 23.13 -8.19 10.34
C GLU A 215 23.60 -7.01 9.45
N ALA A 216 23.47 -5.77 9.91
CA ALA A 216 23.99 -4.62 9.16
C ALA A 216 25.53 -4.60 9.10
N TYR A 217 26.19 -4.97 10.21
CA TYR A 217 27.64 -5.07 10.31
C TYR A 217 28.22 -6.18 9.43
N SER A 218 27.58 -7.37 9.38
CA SER A 218 28.01 -8.47 8.52
C SER A 218 27.91 -8.15 7.03
N LYS A 219 27.10 -7.16 6.66
CA LYS A 219 26.94 -6.65 5.29
C LYS A 219 27.76 -5.40 5.00
N GLU A 220 28.59 -4.94 5.94
CA GLU A 220 29.39 -3.71 5.80
C GLU A 220 28.51 -2.47 5.46
N ASN A 221 27.28 -2.42 6.00
CA ASN A 221 26.35 -1.32 5.74
C ASN A 221 26.41 -0.25 6.84
N ASP A 222 27.42 0.62 6.75
CA ASP A 222 27.69 1.67 7.74
C ASP A 222 26.55 2.67 7.87
N ARG A 223 25.90 3.00 6.76
CA ARG A 223 24.75 3.90 6.75
C ARG A 223 23.62 3.32 7.61
N LEU A 224 23.33 2.04 7.47
CA LEU A 224 22.29 1.39 8.26
C LEU A 224 22.67 1.29 9.74
N ILE A 225 23.95 1.04 10.06
CA ILE A 225 24.46 1.10 11.44
C ILE A 225 24.25 2.50 12.02
N GLN A 226 24.59 3.56 11.28
CA GLN A 226 24.37 4.95 11.70
C GLN A 226 22.88 5.23 11.96
N VAL A 227 22.00 4.78 11.06
CA VAL A 227 20.55 4.89 11.26
C VAL A 227 20.14 4.22 12.57
N PHE A 228 20.56 2.98 12.82
CA PHE A 228 20.22 2.31 14.08
C PHE A 228 20.74 3.07 15.30
N LEU A 229 22.00 3.53 15.30
CA LEU A 229 22.59 4.28 16.41
C LEU A 229 21.86 5.61 16.68
N ASN A 230 21.44 6.31 15.63
CA ASN A 230 20.77 7.61 15.75
C ASN A 230 19.37 7.51 16.37
N TYR A 231 18.71 6.37 16.23
CA TYR A 231 17.33 6.16 16.68
C TYR A 231 17.20 5.02 17.70
N ASP A 232 18.31 4.57 18.29
CA ASP A 232 18.30 3.51 19.32
C ASP A 232 17.70 4.05 20.62
N GLY A 233 16.56 3.49 21.00
CA GLY A 233 15.86 3.83 22.25
C GLY A 233 16.39 3.14 23.50
N SER A 234 17.45 2.34 23.39
CA SER A 234 17.97 1.55 24.50
C SER A 234 18.58 2.40 25.60
N GLU A 235 18.68 1.81 26.80
CA GLU A 235 19.37 2.43 27.94
C GLU A 235 20.82 2.84 27.59
N PRO A 236 21.35 3.93 28.19
CA PRO A 236 22.66 4.49 27.83
C PRO A 236 23.81 3.47 27.84
N ASP A 237 23.84 2.55 28.81
CA ASP A 237 24.88 1.51 28.89
C ASP A 237 24.82 0.51 27.73
N ILE A 238 23.60 0.16 27.28
CA ILE A 238 23.40 -0.72 26.13
C ILE A 238 23.83 0.00 24.85
N LEU A 239 23.41 1.25 24.68
CA LEU A 239 23.79 2.08 23.53
C LEU A 239 25.30 2.29 23.46
N PHE A 240 25.96 2.60 24.58
CA PHE A 240 27.41 2.74 24.66
C PHE A 240 28.14 1.46 24.23
N ASN A 241 27.66 0.30 24.67
CA ASN A 241 28.21 -0.99 24.24
C ASN A 241 28.07 -1.23 22.74
N ARG A 242 26.91 -0.88 22.16
CA ARG A 242 26.66 -0.99 20.72
C ARG A 242 27.54 -0.03 19.92
N ILE A 243 27.69 1.21 20.37
CA ILE A 243 28.61 2.19 19.78
C ILE A 243 30.02 1.59 19.76
N ASN A 244 30.58 1.17 20.90
CA ASN A 244 31.95 0.64 20.94
C ASN A 244 32.14 -0.60 20.06
N ARG A 245 31.11 -1.42 19.91
CA ARG A 245 31.14 -2.65 19.11
C ARG A 245 31.07 -2.37 17.61
N TYR A 246 30.16 -1.50 17.18
CA TYR A 246 29.81 -1.33 15.77
C TYR A 246 30.30 0.00 15.17
N SER A 247 30.72 0.99 15.97
CA SER A 247 31.17 2.31 15.48
C SER A 247 32.61 2.33 14.97
N LYS A 248 33.32 1.19 14.93
CA LYS A 248 34.68 1.10 14.37
C LYS A 248 34.75 1.52 12.89
N VAL A 249 33.61 1.63 12.21
CA VAL A 249 33.51 1.98 10.79
C VAL A 249 33.33 3.49 10.51
N VAL A 250 33.22 4.35 11.54
CA VAL A 250 33.06 5.82 11.33
C VAL A 250 34.40 6.58 11.37
N LYS A 251 35.54 5.89 11.56
CA LYS A 251 36.88 6.50 11.71
C LYS A 251 37.83 6.30 10.52
N SER A 252 37.33 5.82 9.38
CA SER A 252 38.06 5.72 8.12
C SER A 252 37.41 6.57 7.04
#